data_AF-A0A967WGM9-F1
#
_entry.id   AF-A0A967WGM9-F1
#
_cell.length_a   1.000
_cell.length_b   1.000
_cell.length_c   1.000
_cell.angle_alpha   90.00
_cell.angle_beta   90.00
_cell.angle_gamma   90.00
#
_symmetry.space_group_name_H-M   'P 1'
#
loop_
_entity.id
_entity.type
_entity.pdbx_description
1 polymer ?
#
loop_
_entity_poly.entity_id
_entity_poly.type
_entity_poly.pdbx_seq_one_letter_code
_entity_poly.pdbx_strand_id
1 'polypeptide(L)' 'SLVRRLSGVRRVGHAGTLDPSATGVLVVCLGQATRLIEYMMETTKVYRAEVRLGITTDTLDATGKPLCQADPSN' A
#
# COMPACT_ATOMS: atom_id res chain seq x y z
N SER A 1 -9.67 9.67 9.37
CA SER A 1 -9.61 9.56 7.90
C SER A 1 -9.97 10.91 7.28
N LEU A 2 -9.08 11.46 6.45
CA LEU A 2 -9.27 12.71 5.70
C LEU A 2 -10.55 12.65 4.86
N VAL A 3 -10.77 11.53 4.16
CA VAL A 3 -11.93 11.30 3.31
C VAL A 3 -13.23 11.40 4.10
N ARG A 4 -13.29 10.81 5.31
CA ARG A 4 -14.48 10.91 6.18
C ARG A 4 -14.82 12.36 6.54
N ARG A 5 -13.80 13.18 6.80
CA ARG A 5 -13.96 14.60 7.14
C ARG A 5 -14.42 15.43 5.95
N LEU A 6 -13.81 15.22 4.78
CA LEU A 6 -14.10 15.98 3.57
C LEU A 6 -15.45 15.61 2.95
N SER A 7 -15.84 14.34 3.01
CA SER A 7 -17.10 13.87 2.42
C SER A 7 -18.32 14.02 3.35
N GLY A 8 -18.13 14.21 4.66
CA GLY A 8 -19.21 14.21 5.64
C GLY A 8 -19.91 12.84 5.84
N VAL A 9 -19.49 11.80 5.11
CA VAL A 9 -20.09 10.47 5.20
C VAL A 9 -19.56 9.73 6.41
N ARG A 10 -20.45 9.19 7.25
CA ARG A 10 -20.06 8.47 8.48
C ARG A 10 -19.37 7.13 8.18
N ARG A 11 -19.86 6.37 7.21
CA ARG A 11 -19.34 5.03 6.84
C ARG A 11 -18.37 5.15 5.67
N VAL A 12 -17.08 4.95 5.93
CA VAL A 12 -16.00 5.05 4.95
C VAL A 12 -15.02 3.90 5.16
N GLY A 13 -14.60 3.23 4.09
CA GLY A 13 -13.61 2.15 4.12
C GLY A 13 -12.80 2.11 2.83
N HIS A 14 -11.72 1.34 2.79
CA HIS A 14 -10.86 1.20 1.61
C HIS A 14 -10.73 -0.27 1.17
N ALA A 15 -10.55 -0.51 -0.13
CA ALA A 15 -10.41 -1.85 -0.72
C ALA A 15 -8.94 -2.27 -0.89
N GLY A 16 -8.20 -2.16 0.21
CA GLY A 16 -6.80 -2.57 0.31
C GLY A 16 -5.95 -1.50 0.96
N THR A 17 -4.89 -1.92 1.64
CA THR A 17 -3.93 -1.01 2.24
C THR A 17 -2.82 -0.74 1.23
N LEU A 18 -2.38 0.52 1.14
CA LEU A 18 -1.15 0.90 0.46
C LEU A 18 -0.11 1.16 1.54
N ASP A 19 1.11 0.65 1.36
CA ASP A 19 2.18 0.92 2.32
C ASP A 19 2.44 2.43 2.42
N PRO A 20 2.80 2.97 3.60
CA PRO A 20 2.97 4.41 3.78
C PRO A 20 4.03 5.05 2.88
N SER A 21 5.05 4.30 2.49
CA SER A 21 6.12 4.71 1.58
C SER A 21 5.73 4.62 0.10
N ALA A 22 4.65 3.89 -0.21
CA ALA A 22 4.17 3.68 -1.57
C ALA A 22 3.21 4.79 -2.02
N THR A 23 3.11 4.96 -3.33
CA THR A 23 2.14 5.85 -3.98
C THR A 23 1.33 5.06 -4.98
N GLY A 24 0.15 5.58 -5.36
CA GLY A 24 -0.69 4.95 -6.37
C GLY A 24 -2.17 4.99 -6.03
N VAL A 25 -2.89 3.97 -6.49
CA VAL A 25 -4.35 3.89 -6.38
C VAL A 25 -4.76 3.31 -5.03
N LEU A 26 -5.52 4.09 -4.26
CA LEU A 26 -6.22 3.65 -3.05
C LEU A 26 -7.72 3.79 -3.26
N VAL A 27 -8.41 2.66 -3.46
CA VAL A 27 -9.86 2.64 -3.67
C VAL A 27 -10.57 2.89 -2.34
N VAL A 28 -11.37 3.95 -2.27
CA VAL A 28 -12.13 4.33 -1.07
C VAL A 28 -13.62 4.27 -1.36
N CYS A 29 -14.35 3.55 -0.52
CA CYS A 29 -15.80 3.37 -0.62
C CYS A 29 -16.53 4.19 0.45
N LEU A 30 -17.65 4.79 0.07
CA LEU A 30 -18.49 5.64 0.93
C LEU A 30 -19.89 5.03 1.10
N GLY A 31 -20.44 5.11 2.31
CA GLY A 31 -21.83 4.74 2.58
C GLY A 31 -22.11 3.27 2.28
N GLN A 32 -23.12 3.00 1.45
CA GLN A 32 -23.51 1.63 1.08
C GLN A 32 -22.45 0.93 0.20
N ALA A 33 -21.63 1.69 -0.53
CA ALA A 33 -20.59 1.13 -1.39
C ALA A 33 -19.52 0.38 -0.58
N THR A 34 -19.40 0.60 0.74
CA THR A 34 -18.46 -0.16 1.58
C THR A 34 -18.77 -1.65 1.60
N ARG A 35 -20.00 -2.06 1.25
CA ARG A 35 -20.38 -3.47 1.09
C ARG A 35 -19.67 -4.16 -0.09
N LEU A 36 -19.11 -3.38 -1.02
CA LEU A 36 -18.41 -3.90 -2.20
C LEU A 36 -16.91 -4.11 -1.95
N ILE A 37 -16.38 -3.71 -0.79
CA ILE A 37 -14.94 -3.75 -0.48
C ILE A 37 -14.38 -5.17 -0.61
N GLU A 38 -15.09 -6.17 -0.11
CA GLU A 38 -14.64 -7.57 -0.12
C GLU A 38 -14.41 -8.08 -1.55
N TYR A 39 -15.31 -7.77 -2.48
CA TYR A 39 -15.15 -8.14 -3.88
C TYR A 39 -13.99 -7.40 -4.57
N MET A 40 -13.73 -6.15 -4.16
CA MET A 40 -12.62 -5.38 -4.72
C MET A 40 -11.25 -5.86 -4.22
N MET A 41 -11.19 -6.44 -3.01
CA MET A 41 -9.94 -7.01 -2.47
C MET A 41 -9.42 -8.18 -3.30
N GLU A 42 -10.30 -8.91 -3.98
CA GLU A 42 -9.96 -10.07 -4.83
C GLU A 42 -9.45 -9.68 -6.22
N THR A 43 -9.50 -8.39 -6.56
CA THR A 43 -9.06 -7.90 -7.88
C THR A 43 -7.54 -7.91 -8.02
N THR A 44 -7.07 -8.12 -9.24
CA THR A 44 -5.64 -8.07 -9.55
C THR A 44 -5.07 -6.67 -9.34
N LYS A 45 -3.93 -6.59 -8.65
CA LYS A 45 -3.20 -5.34 -8.42
C LYS A 45 -1.88 -5.38 -9.18
N VAL A 46 -1.56 -4.29 -9.84
CA VAL A 46 -0.31 -4.13 -10.61
C VAL A 46 0.53 -3.06 -9.94
N TYR A 47 1.79 -3.40 -9.69
CA TYR A 47 2.73 -2.53 -9.01
C TYR A 47 3.93 -2.27 -9.92
N ARG A 48 4.47 -1.06 -9.81
CA ARG A 48 5.80 -0.73 -10.30
C ARG A 48 6.68 -0.45 -9.10
N ALA A 49 7.75 -1.21 -8.96
CA ALA A 49 8.70 -1.07 -7.86
C ALA A 49 10.12 -1.02 -8.41
N GLU A 50 11.01 -0.41 -7.62
CA GLU A 50 12.45 -0.46 -7.83
C GLU A 50 13.07 -1.27 -6.71
N VAL A 51 13.96 -2.19 -7.06
CA VAL A 51 14.62 -3.08 -6.09
C VAL A 51 16.10 -2.81 -6.13
N ARG A 52 16.70 -2.60 -4.94
CA ARG A 52 18.14 -2.47 -4.78
C ARG A 52 18.73 -3.82 -4.38
N LEU A 53 19.49 -4.43 -5.29
CA LEU A 53 20.19 -5.68 -5.03
C LEU A 53 21.44 -5.47 -4.16
N GLY A 54 21.83 -6.51 -3.42
CA GLY A 54 23.01 -6.50 -2.57
C GLY A 54 22.82 -5.86 -1.19
N ILE A 55 21.60 -5.48 -0.80
CA ILE A 55 21.30 -4.95 0.54
C ILE A 55 20.00 -5.56 1.05
N THR A 56 20.00 -6.00 2.31
CA THR A 56 18.80 -6.40 3.03
C THR A 56 18.54 -5.42 4.16
N THR A 57 17.32 -4.91 4.28
CA THR A 57 16.86 -4.07 5.39
C THR A 57 15.87 -4.82 6.27
N ASP A 58 15.68 -4.36 7.52
CA ASP A 58 14.74 -4.97 8.47
C ASP A 58 13.26 -4.81 8.10
N THR A 59 12.90 -3.77 7.35
CA THR A 59 11.54 -3.54 6.82
C THR A 59 11.36 -4.04 5.40
N LEU A 60 12.40 -4.60 4.77
CA LEU A 60 12.40 -5.06 3.37
C LEU A 60 12.13 -3.95 2.34
N ASP A 61 12.23 -2.69 2.74
CA ASP A 61 12.13 -1.53 1.88
C ASP A 61 13.20 -0.48 2.20
N ALA A 62 13.18 0.64 1.49
CA ALA A 62 14.16 1.71 1.63
C ALA A 62 14.04 2.51 2.95
N THR A 63 13.00 2.27 3.76
CA THR A 63 12.80 2.98 5.03
C THR A 63 13.46 2.29 6.23
N GLY A 64 13.83 1.03 6.08
CA GLY A 64 14.44 0.21 7.12
C GLY A 64 15.93 0.44 7.32
N LYS A 65 16.46 -0.16 8.40
CA LYS A 65 17.89 -0.18 8.68
C LYS A 65 18.57 -1.35 7.95
N PRO A 66 19.77 -1.16 7.37
CA PRO A 66 20.50 -2.24 6.71
C PRO A 66 20.92 -3.31 7.74
N LEU A 67 20.62 -4.57 7.42
CA LEU A 67 21.01 -5.75 8.19
C LEU A 67 22.27 -6.40 7.62
N CYS A 68 22.39 -6.45 6.29
CA CYS A 68 23.60 -6.92 5.60
C CYS A 68 23.74 -6.28 4.22
N GLN A 69 24.98 -6.28 3.71
CA GLN A 69 25.33 -5.80 2.39
C GLN A 69 26.29 -6.79 1.71
N ALA A 70 26.05 -7.06 0.43
CA ALA A 70 26.84 -7.94 -0.43
C ALA A 70 27.12 -7.25 -1.77
N ASP A 71 28.12 -7.73 -2.50
CA ASP A 71 28.38 -7.27 -3.87
C ASP A 71 27.29 -7.81 -4.82
N PRO A 72 26.52 -6.95 -5.50
CA PRO A 72 25.48 -7.37 -6.42
C PRO A 72 26.02 -7.89 -7.77
N SER A 73 27.35 -7.85 -7.99
CA SER A 73 28.00 -8.15 -9.28
C SER A 73 28.42 -9.61 -9.46
N ASN A 74 28.25 -10.45 -8.43
CA ASN A 74 28.68 -11.85 -8.40
C ASN A 74 27.63 -12.83 -8.92
#